data_AF-A0A938VN29-F1
#
_entry.id   AF-A0A938VN29-F1
#
_cell.length_a   1.000
_cell.length_b   1.000
_cell.length_c   1.000
_cell.angle_alpha   90.00
_cell.angle_beta   90.00
_cell.angle_gamma   90.00
#
_symmetry.space_group_name_H-M   'P 1'
#
loop_
_entity.id
_entity.type
_entity.pdbx_description
1 polymer ?
#
loop_
_entity_poly.entity_id
_entity_poly.type
_entity_poly.pdbx_seq_one_letter_code
_entity_poly.pdbx_strand_id
1 'polypeptide(L)'
;VQEARHIESHLLLALRMGALCSNDPICSNHAPGTSMEKRWLHGAACHGCALVAETSCEMRNDYLDRALVVPVLGVPGAAFFEAAP
;
A
#
# COMPACT_ATOMS: atom_id res chain seq x y z
N VAL A 1 5.88 28.02 -6.65
CA VAL A 1 5.54 26.62 -6.32
C VAL A 1 5.08 25.91 -7.59
N GLN A 2 5.99 25.50 -8.47
CA GLN A 2 5.62 24.92 -9.76
C GLN A 2 5.11 23.48 -9.60
N GLU A 3 5.73 22.69 -8.71
CA GLU A 3 5.33 21.29 -8.49
C GLU A 3 3.93 21.10 -7.89
N ALA A 4 3.43 22.06 -7.12
CA ALA A 4 2.06 21.99 -6.62
C ALA A 4 1.02 21.93 -7.76
N ARG A 5 1.36 22.39 -8.97
CA ARG A 5 0.48 22.28 -10.15
C ARG A 5 0.35 20.86 -10.67
N HIS A 6 1.28 19.96 -10.33
CA HIS A 6 1.31 18.57 -10.77
C HIS A 6 0.81 17.59 -9.70
N ILE A 7 0.28 18.09 -8.57
CA ILE A 7 -0.12 17.25 -7.44
C ILE A 7 -1.09 16.13 -7.84
N GLU A 8 -2.07 16.44 -8.69
CA GLU A 8 -3.03 15.45 -9.21
C GLU A 8 -2.32 14.32 -9.98
N SER A 9 -1.38 14.67 -10.86
CA SER A 9 -0.61 13.67 -11.61
C SER A 9 0.23 12.78 -10.71
N HIS A 10 0.80 13.32 -9.63
CA HIS A 10 1.56 12.54 -8.65
C HIS A 10 0.65 11.61 -7.84
N LEU A 11 -0.55 12.06 -7.47
CA LEU A 11 -1.52 11.22 -6.77
C LEU A 11 -2.01 10.07 -7.66
N LEU A 12 -2.33 10.33 -8.93
CA LEU A 12 -2.72 9.29 -9.88
C LEU A 12 -1.60 8.26 -10.10
N LEU A 13 -0.35 8.73 -10.24
CA LEU A 13 0.79 7.84 -10.34
C LEU A 13 0.95 6.98 -9.07
N ALA A 14 0.82 7.58 -7.88
CA ALA A 14 0.90 6.86 -6.61
C ALA A 14 -0.18 5.78 -6.48
N LEU A 15 -1.43 6.07 -6.86
CA LEU A 15 -2.52 5.09 -6.88
C LEU A 15 -2.23 3.93 -7.85
N ARG A 16 -1.76 4.23 -9.07
CA ARG A 16 -1.37 3.21 -10.05
C ARG A 16 -0.22 2.33 -9.54
N MET A 17 0.81 2.94 -8.98
CA MET A 17 1.96 2.22 -8.43
C MET A 17 1.54 1.34 -7.24
N GLY A 18 0.65 1.83 -6.38
CA GLY A 18 0.14 1.08 -5.23
C GLY A 18 -0.61 -0.20 -5.59
N ALA A 19 -1.17 -0.30 -6.80
CA ALA A 19 -1.86 -1.51 -7.26
C ALA A 19 -0.89 -2.67 -7.55
N LEU A 20 0.40 -2.38 -7.74
CA LEU A 20 1.42 -3.35 -8.15
C LEU A 20 2.46 -3.57 -7.05
N CYS A 21 2.74 -4.83 -6.74
CA CYS A 21 3.87 -5.21 -5.90
C CYS A 21 4.58 -6.43 -6.50
N SER A 22 5.90 -6.38 -6.64
CA SER A 22 6.71 -7.52 -7.11
C SER A 22 6.69 -8.72 -6.17
N ASN A 23 6.26 -8.50 -4.92
CA ASN A 23 6.14 -9.54 -3.89
C ASN A 23 4.70 -10.10 -3.78
N ASP A 24 3.78 -9.71 -4.66
CA ASP A 24 2.48 -10.38 -4.74
C ASP A 24 2.65 -11.82 -5.28
N PRO A 25 1.87 -12.81 -4.79
CA PRO A 25 0.75 -12.71 -3.86
C PRO A 25 1.15 -12.72 -2.37
N ILE A 26 2.43 -12.85 -2.02
CA ILE A 26 2.87 -12.94 -0.61
C ILE A 26 2.51 -11.67 0.16
N CYS A 27 2.72 -10.51 -0.47
CA CYS A 27 2.36 -9.22 0.12
C CYS A 27 0.84 -9.12 0.30
N SER A 28 0.05 -9.36 -0.76
CA SER A 28 -1.40 -9.19 -0.72
C SER A 28 -2.17 -10.23 0.10
N ASN A 29 -1.63 -11.42 0.33
CA ASN A 29 -2.26 -12.47 1.12
C ASN A 29 -1.95 -12.41 2.63
N HIS A 30 -1.32 -11.33 3.10
CA HIS A 30 -1.00 -11.20 4.51
C HIS A 30 -2.27 -11.00 5.35
N ALA A 31 -2.56 -11.96 6.24
CA ALA A 31 -3.70 -11.90 7.15
C ALA A 31 -3.26 -11.44 8.56
N PRO A 32 -3.94 -10.44 9.16
CA PRO A 32 -3.71 -10.05 10.54
C PRO A 32 -3.90 -11.24 11.49
N GLY A 33 -3.04 -11.35 12.51
CA GLY A 33 -3.20 -12.33 13.59
C GLY A 33 -2.92 -13.80 13.25
N THR A 34 -2.71 -14.18 11.99
CA THR A 34 -2.38 -15.58 11.62
C THR A 34 -1.05 -15.79 10.88
N SER A 35 -0.30 -14.74 10.52
CA SER A 35 0.97 -14.89 9.79
C SER A 35 2.14 -15.33 10.68
N MET A 36 2.90 -16.32 10.23
CA MET A 36 4.11 -16.78 10.93
C MET A 36 5.28 -15.77 10.86
N GLU A 37 5.11 -14.69 10.09
CA GLU A 37 6.18 -13.77 9.72
C GLU A 37 6.37 -12.63 10.73
N LYS A 38 5.58 -12.59 11.80
CA LYS A 38 5.55 -11.51 12.80
C LYS A 38 5.25 -10.12 12.21
N ARG A 39 4.66 -10.06 11.01
CA ARG A 39 4.30 -8.82 10.29
C ARG A 39 2.85 -8.39 10.51
N TRP A 40 2.30 -8.67 11.69
CA TRP A 40 0.85 -8.63 11.99
C TRP A 40 0.15 -7.31 11.60
N LEU A 41 0.87 -6.20 11.60
CA LEU A 41 0.36 -4.85 11.36
C LEU A 41 0.74 -4.28 9.99
N HIS A 42 1.48 -5.01 9.14
CA HIS A 42 1.96 -4.48 7.86
C HIS A 42 1.05 -4.76 6.67
N GLY A 43 -0.12 -5.41 6.86
CA GLY A 43 -1.10 -5.65 5.80
C GLY A 43 -0.46 -6.10 4.47
N ALA A 44 -0.92 -5.55 3.35
CA ALA A 44 -0.29 -5.71 2.04
C ALA A 44 0.86 -4.71 1.75
N ALA A 45 1.62 -4.26 2.76
CA ALA A 45 2.77 -3.37 2.61
C ALA A 45 4.13 -4.10 2.75
N CYS A 46 5.09 -3.70 1.90
CA CYS A 46 6.49 -4.09 2.01
C CYS A 46 7.41 -2.97 1.51
N HIS A 47 8.73 -3.17 1.64
CA HIS A 47 9.75 -2.22 1.16
C HIS A 47 9.68 -1.95 -0.34
N GLY A 48 9.06 -2.85 -1.12
CA GLY A 48 8.88 -2.68 -2.56
C GLY A 48 7.68 -1.83 -2.96
N CYS A 49 6.75 -1.50 -2.05
CA CYS A 49 5.51 -0.80 -2.43
C CYS A 49 5.10 0.36 -1.51
N ALA A 50 5.15 0.19 -0.18
CA ALA A 50 4.47 1.11 0.73
C ALA A 50 5.26 1.47 1.99
N LEU A 51 6.24 0.66 2.41
CA LEU A 51 7.11 1.06 3.53
C LEU A 51 8.02 2.21 3.07
N VAL A 52 8.05 3.28 3.86
CA VAL A 52 8.90 4.46 3.64
C VAL A 52 10.01 4.53 4.69
N ALA A 53 10.89 5.53 4.58
CA ALA A 53 11.88 5.79 5.61
C ALA A 53 11.20 5.88 6.99
N GLU A 54 11.76 5.19 7.99
CA GLU A 54 11.12 5.07 9.32
C GLU A 54 10.83 6.44 9.94
N THR A 55 11.73 7.41 9.75
CA THR A 55 11.57 8.79 10.24
C THR A 55 10.47 9.58 9.52
N SER A 56 9.94 9.07 8.41
CA SER A 56 8.84 9.66 7.65
C SER A 56 7.48 9.11 8.05
N CYS A 57 7.41 8.02 8.81
CA CYS A 57 6.17 7.44 9.29
C CYS A 57 6.11 7.50 10.81
N GLU A 58 5.22 8.33 11.35
CA GLU A 58 5.02 8.48 12.80
C GLU A 58 4.60 7.17 13.49
N MET A 59 4.01 6.23 12.72
CA MET A 59 3.64 4.90 13.19
C MET A 59 4.62 3.79 12.82
N ARG A 60 5.88 4.13 12.47
CA ARG A 60 6.94 3.15 12.15
C ARG A 60 6.56 2.14 11.07
N ASN A 61 5.77 2.59 10.08
CA ASN A 61 5.18 1.77 9.03
C ASN A 61 4.23 0.64 9.50
N ASP A 62 3.75 0.68 10.74
CA ASP A 62 2.63 -0.14 11.19
C ASP A 62 1.32 0.39 10.60
N TYR A 63 0.34 -0.51 10.42
CA TYR A 63 -1.01 -0.25 9.91
C TYR A 63 -1.09 0.23 8.46
N LEU A 64 0.00 0.12 7.70
CA LEU A 64 -0.02 0.39 6.27
C LEU A 64 -0.57 -0.83 5.53
N ASP A 65 -1.66 -0.63 4.77
CA ASP A 65 -2.21 -1.67 3.92
C ASP A 65 -2.73 -1.05 2.61
N ARG A 66 -2.04 -1.33 1.51
CA ARG A 66 -2.42 -0.82 0.19
C ARG A 66 -3.76 -1.40 -0.29
N ALA A 67 -4.20 -2.55 0.25
CA ALA A 67 -5.50 -3.15 -0.06
C ALA A 67 -6.68 -2.27 0.37
N LEU A 68 -6.46 -1.38 1.35
CA LEU A 68 -7.45 -0.39 1.81
C LEU A 68 -7.51 0.85 0.91
N VAL A 69 -6.49 1.07 0.08
CA VAL A 69 -6.38 2.26 -0.78
C VAL A 69 -6.78 1.90 -2.20
N VAL A 70 -6.19 0.86 -2.78
CA VAL A 70 -6.40 0.43 -4.17
C VAL A 70 -6.67 -1.07 -4.24
N PRO A 71 -7.33 -1.58 -5.30
CA PRO A 71 -7.62 -3.00 -5.42
C PRO A 71 -6.32 -3.80 -5.52
N VAL A 72 -6.24 -4.90 -4.76
CA VAL A 72 -5.11 -5.82 -4.79
C VAL A 72 -5.57 -7.27 -4.92
N LEU A 73 -4.64 -8.15 -5.26
CA LEU A 73 -4.91 -9.56 -5.44
C LEU A 73 -5.36 -10.22 -4.12
N GLY A 74 -6.49 -10.92 -4.14
CA GLY A 74 -6.95 -11.73 -3.00
C GLY A 74 -7.73 -10.98 -1.92
N VAL A 75 -7.90 -9.65 -2.03
CA VAL A 75 -8.64 -8.83 -1.04
C VAL A 75 -9.73 -8.01 -1.74
N PRO A 76 -10.82 -8.65 -2.22
CA PRO A 76 -11.87 -7.96 -2.96
C PRO A 76 -12.68 -7.02 -2.03
N GLY A 77 -13.04 -5.84 -2.54
CA GLY A 77 -13.96 -4.92 -1.88
C GLY A 77 -13.42 -4.16 -0.66
N ALA A 78 -12.11 -4.24 -0.38
CA ALA A 78 -11.49 -3.50 0.72
C ALA A 78 -11.00 -2.09 0.33
N ALA A 79 -10.75 -1.86 -0.96
CA ALA A 79 -10.16 -0.63 -1.46
C ALA A 79 -11.13 0.56 -1.40
N PHE A 80 -10.63 1.72 -0.95
CA PHE A 80 -11.36 2.97 -1.01
C PHE A 80 -11.50 3.51 -2.45
N PHE A 81 -10.43 3.42 -3.25
CA PHE A 81 -10.46 3.81 -4.66
C PHE A 81 -10.73 2.57 -5.51
N GLU A 82 -11.87 2.54 -6.21
CA GLU A 82 -12.34 1.35 -6.95
C GLU A 82 -11.54 1.06 -8.24
N ALA A 83 -10.85 2.04 -8.79
CA ALA A 83 -9.87 1.88 -9.86
C ALA A 83 -8.96 3.12 -9.91
N ALA A 84 -7.64 2.92 -9.96
CA ALA A 84 -6.76 3.98 -10.44
C ALA A 84 -7.08 4.17 -11.94
N PRO A 85 -7.48 5.37 -12.40
CA PRO A 85 -7.78 5.62 -13.81
C PRO A 85 -6.52 5.46 -14.67
#